data_AF-A0A7S3QVD0-F1
#
_entry.id   AF-A0A7S3QVD0-F1
#
_cell.length_a   1.000
_cell.length_b   1.000
_cell.length_c   1.000
_cell.angle_alpha   90.00
_cell.angle_beta   90.00
_cell.angle_gamma   90.00
#
_symmetry.space_group_name_H-M   'P 1'
#
loop_
_entity.id
_entity.type
_entity.pdbx_description
1 polymer ?
#
loop_
_entity_poly.entity_id
_entity_poly.type
_entity_poly.pdbx_seq_one_letter_code
_entity_poly.pdbx_strand_id
1 'polypeptide(L)'
;SKIRNAARTLLQHDEKDPKRIFEGQALMRRLYKYGLLNESQDKLDYALALRANDMLERRLQTLVFKQGLAKSIHHARVLIRQRHIRVGKQIVNVPSFMVRIDSQKHIDFALTSPFGGGRFGRVKRKHLAAKDKKEKGGGGDDAGEDAEA
;
A
#
# COMPACT_ATOMS: atom_id res chain seq x y z
N SER A 1 14.16 22.02 -1.06
CA SER A 1 13.11 21.08 -1.52
C SER A 1 12.26 21.74 -2.58
N LYS A 2 11.96 21.04 -3.69
CA LYS A 2 11.26 21.61 -4.86
C LYS A 2 9.92 22.29 -4.53
N ILE A 3 9.12 21.70 -3.62
CA ILE A 3 7.82 22.25 -3.18
C ILE A 3 7.99 23.57 -2.43
N ARG A 4 8.84 23.60 -1.40
CA ARG A 4 9.07 24.82 -0.60
C ARG A 4 9.70 25.95 -1.43
N ASN A 5 10.59 25.62 -2.36
CA ASN A 5 11.19 26.62 -3.25
C ASN A 5 10.12 27.24 -4.17
N ALA A 6 9.23 26.43 -4.75
CA ALA A 6 8.12 26.93 -5.55
C ALA A 6 7.15 27.80 -4.73
N ALA A 7 6.85 27.41 -3.49
CA ALA A 7 6.02 28.23 -2.61
C ALA A 7 6.68 29.58 -2.29
N ARG A 8 7.99 29.61 -2.02
CA ARG A 8 8.72 30.87 -1.78
C ARG A 8 8.71 31.80 -2.98
N THR A 9 8.94 31.28 -4.20
CA THR A 9 8.91 32.12 -5.40
C THR A 9 7.52 32.69 -5.63
N LEU A 10 6.46 31.91 -5.38
CA LEU A 10 5.08 32.38 -5.53
C LEU A 10 4.67 33.40 -4.47
N LEU A 11 5.20 33.30 -3.26
CA LEU A 11 4.94 34.26 -2.18
C LEU A 11 5.64 35.61 -2.38
N GLN A 12 6.65 35.70 -3.25
CA GLN A 12 7.29 36.97 -3.62
C GLN A 12 6.42 37.85 -4.54
N HIS A 13 5.52 37.23 -5.30
CA HIS A 13 4.58 37.93 -6.18
C HIS A 13 3.39 38.47 -5.39
N ASP A 14 2.75 39.53 -5.89
CA ASP A 14 1.54 40.09 -5.28
C ASP A 14 0.35 39.11 -5.37
N GLU A 15 -0.59 39.21 -4.44
CA GLU A 15 -1.76 38.32 -4.36
C GLU A 15 -2.63 38.32 -5.63
N LYS A 16 -2.64 39.44 -6.35
CA LYS A 16 -3.42 39.61 -7.60
C LYS A 16 -2.62 39.27 -8.86
N ASP A 17 -1.35 38.90 -8.74
CA ASP A 17 -0.54 38.49 -9.88
C ASP A 17 -1.12 37.22 -10.54
N PRO A 18 -1.46 37.24 -11.85
CA PRO A 18 -1.98 36.08 -12.56
C PRO A 18 -1.13 34.81 -12.38
N LYS A 19 0.19 34.96 -12.31
CA LYS A 19 1.11 33.84 -12.14
C LYS A 19 0.97 33.21 -10.75
N ARG A 20 0.87 34.04 -9.70
CA ARG A 20 0.67 33.57 -8.33
C ARG A 20 -0.65 32.84 -8.19
N ILE A 21 -1.72 33.38 -8.78
CA ILE A 21 -3.05 32.78 -8.72
C ILE A 21 -3.04 31.41 -9.41
N PHE A 22 -2.56 31.34 -10.66
CA PHE A 22 -2.60 30.10 -11.43
C PHE A 22 -1.66 29.01 -10.89
N GLU A 23 -0.37 29.33 -10.72
CA GLU A 23 0.61 28.37 -10.24
C GLU A 23 0.41 28.02 -8.76
N GLY A 24 -0.05 28.99 -7.95
CA GLY A 24 -0.39 28.79 -6.56
C GLY A 24 -1.55 27.81 -6.40
N GLN A 25 -2.67 28.02 -7.10
CA GLN A 25 -3.79 27.08 -7.10
C GLN A 25 -3.39 25.69 -7.59
N ALA A 26 -2.55 25.61 -8.64
CA ALA A 26 -2.06 24.34 -9.16
C ALA A 26 -1.19 23.58 -8.14
N LEU A 27 -0.35 24.30 -7.38
CA LEU A 27 0.46 23.74 -6.31
C LEU A 27 -0.42 23.23 -5.16
N MET A 28 -1.34 24.06 -4.67
CA MET A 28 -2.25 23.71 -3.58
C MET A 28 -3.12 22.50 -3.92
N ARG A 29 -3.71 22.49 -5.13
CA ARG A 29 -4.48 21.34 -5.63
C ARG A 29 -3.68 20.03 -5.61
N ARG A 30 -2.39 20.09 -5.94
CA ARG A 30 -1.52 18.90 -5.89
C ARG A 30 -1.29 18.44 -4.45
N LEU A 31 -1.06 19.35 -3.53
CA LEU A 31 -0.84 19.04 -2.11
C LEU A 31 -2.10 18.44 -1.48
N TYR A 32 -3.28 18.98 -1.77
CA TYR A 32 -4.57 18.41 -1.35
C TYR A 32 -4.81 17.03 -1.93
N LYS A 33 -4.57 16.83 -3.23
CA LYS A 33 -4.80 15.55 -3.88
C LYS A 33 -3.98 14.40 -3.26
N TYR A 34 -2.79 14.71 -2.76
CA TYR A 34 -1.95 13.75 -2.05
C TYR A 34 -2.17 13.73 -0.54
N GLY A 35 -3.04 14.57 0.02
CA GLY A 35 -3.32 14.64 1.46
C GLY A 35 -2.13 15.11 2.28
N LEU A 36 -1.34 16.03 1.72
CA LEU A 36 -0.25 16.71 2.43
C LEU A 36 -0.75 17.95 3.18
N LEU A 37 -1.87 18.51 2.73
CA LEU A 37 -2.59 19.61 3.37
C LEU A 37 -4.06 19.22 3.53
N ASN A 38 -4.70 19.79 4.55
CA ASN A 38 -6.14 19.63 4.79
C ASN A 38 -6.94 20.75 4.11
N GLU A 39 -8.23 20.55 3.87
CA GLU A 39 -9.10 21.54 3.18
C GLU A 39 -9.16 22.92 3.88
N SER A 40 -8.87 22.98 5.18
CA SER A 40 -8.79 24.24 5.94
C SER A 40 -7.48 25.02 5.71
N GLN A 41 -6.47 24.41 5.09
CA GLN A 41 -5.12 24.96 4.93
C GLN A 41 -4.91 25.56 3.54
N ASP A 42 -5.69 26.59 3.19
CA ASP A 42 -5.72 27.16 1.82
C ASP A 42 -4.75 28.30 1.54
N LYS A 43 -3.75 28.47 2.39
CA LYS A 43 -2.67 29.46 2.20
C LYS A 43 -1.38 28.80 1.75
N LEU A 44 -0.65 29.47 0.87
CA LEU A 44 0.67 29.02 0.39
C LEU A 44 1.70 28.88 1.53
N ASP A 45 1.51 29.59 2.65
CA ASP A 45 2.39 29.50 3.82
C ASP A 45 2.41 28.10 4.44
N TYR A 46 1.30 27.36 4.38
CA TYR A 46 1.26 25.98 4.88
C TYR A 46 2.16 25.04 4.07
N ALA A 47 2.40 25.33 2.78
CA ALA A 47 3.34 24.56 1.97
C ALA A 47 4.80 24.74 2.45
N LEU A 48 5.14 25.85 3.12
CA LEU A 48 6.46 26.06 3.73
C LEU A 48 6.64 25.23 5.00
N ALA A 49 5.55 25.03 5.76
CA ALA A 49 5.54 24.27 7.01
C ALA A 49 5.63 22.74 6.82
N LEU A 50 5.52 22.24 5.58
CA LEU A 50 5.61 20.80 5.27
C LEU A 50 6.91 20.18 5.76
N ARG A 51 6.81 19.10 6.53
CA ARG A 51 7.92 18.31 7.06
C ARG A 51 8.17 17.07 6.19
N ALA A 52 9.33 16.43 6.39
CA ALA A 52 9.64 15.18 5.69
C ALA A 52 8.69 14.04 6.10
N ASN A 53 8.22 14.05 7.35
CA ASN A 53 7.30 13.04 7.88
C ASN A 53 5.97 13.04 7.11
N ASP A 54 5.43 14.21 6.78
CA ASP A 54 4.16 14.32 6.05
C ASP A 54 4.25 13.60 4.69
N MET A 55 5.40 13.71 4.01
CA MET A 55 5.67 12.99 2.76
C MET A 55 5.83 11.48 2.96
N LEU A 56 6.48 11.07 4.04
CA LEU A 56 6.70 9.65 4.35
C LEU A 56 5.39 8.95 4.70
N GLU A 57 4.48 9.63 5.40
CA GLU A 57 3.19 9.07 5.80
C GLU A 57 2.25 8.78 4.63
N ARG A 58 2.40 9.49 3.51
CA ARG A 58 1.60 9.30 2.29
C ARG A 58 2.07 8.16 1.40
N ARG A 59 3.14 7.45 1.77
CA ARG A 59 3.62 6.28 1.03
C ARG A 59 2.67 5.09 1.21
N LEU A 60 2.56 4.25 0.18
CA LEU A 60 1.77 3.03 0.23
C LEU A 60 2.22 2.13 1.39
N GLN A 61 3.53 2.04 1.64
CA GLN A 61 4.09 1.28 2.75
C GLN A 61 3.52 1.67 4.13
N THR A 62 3.48 2.97 4.44
CA THR A 62 2.97 3.47 5.71
C THR A 62 1.46 3.38 5.78
N LEU A 63 0.76 3.64 4.68
CA LEU A 63 -0.70 3.54 4.63
C LEU A 63 -1.21 2.11 4.80
N VAL A 64 -0.56 1.12 4.18
CA VAL A 64 -0.89 -0.32 4.36
C VAL A 64 -0.72 -0.74 5.82
N PHE A 65 0.31 -0.24 6.50
CA PHE A 65 0.50 -0.48 7.94
C PHE A 65 -0.56 0.24 8.78
N LYS A 66 -0.83 1.53 8.53
CA LYS A 66 -1.84 2.32 9.26
C LYS A 66 -3.26 1.75 9.09
N GLN A 67 -3.57 1.12 7.95
CA GLN A 67 -4.85 0.44 7.70
C GLN A 67 -4.95 -0.95 8.35
N GLY A 68 -3.90 -1.44 9.00
CA GLY A 68 -3.92 -2.74 9.68
C GLY A 68 -3.77 -3.96 8.76
N LEU A 69 -3.51 -3.77 7.46
CA LEU A 69 -3.29 -4.87 6.51
C LEU A 69 -1.94 -5.59 6.76
N ALA A 70 -1.01 -4.93 7.44
CA ALA A 70 0.29 -5.47 7.78
C ALA A 70 0.62 -5.26 9.26
N LYS A 71 1.35 -6.22 9.85
CA LYS A 71 1.79 -6.17 11.26
C LYS A 71 2.87 -5.12 11.54
N SER A 72 3.65 -4.74 10.54
CA SER A 72 4.75 -3.78 10.68
C SER A 72 5.04 -3.08 9.35
N ILE A 73 5.79 -1.98 9.39
CA ILE A 73 6.24 -1.23 8.21
C ILE A 73 7.11 -2.11 7.29
N HIS A 74 7.91 -3.01 7.85
CA HIS A 74 8.72 -3.96 7.07
C HIS A 74 7.85 -5.04 6.43
N HIS A 75 6.85 -5.55 7.16
CA HIS A 75 5.89 -6.51 6.63
C HIS A 75 5.08 -5.90 5.46
N ALA A 76 4.62 -4.66 5.59
CA ALA A 76 3.92 -3.95 4.51
C ALA A 76 4.78 -3.88 3.24
N ARG A 77 6.09 -3.59 3.38
CA ARG A 77 7.03 -3.55 2.26
C ARG A 77 7.12 -4.90 1.53
N VAL A 78 7.18 -5.99 2.28
CA VAL A 78 7.25 -7.36 1.73
C VAL A 78 5.95 -7.70 0.99
N LEU A 79 4.78 -7.44 1.58
CA LEU A 79 3.48 -7.69 0.95
C LEU A 79 3.32 -6.93 -0.37
N ILE A 80 3.73 -5.65 -0.39
CA ILE A 80 3.70 -4.83 -1.60
C ILE A 80 4.64 -5.42 -2.66
N ARG A 81 5.90 -5.69 -2.31
CA ARG A 81 6.90 -6.23 -3.25
C ARG A 81 6.49 -7.59 -3.82
N GLN A 82 5.86 -8.44 -3.02
CA GLN A 82 5.34 -9.74 -3.43
C GLN A 82 4.00 -9.67 -4.17
N ARG A 83 3.52 -8.46 -4.52
CA ARG A 83 2.31 -8.23 -5.33
C ARG A 83 1.01 -8.67 -4.64
N HIS A 84 0.96 -8.59 -3.31
CA HIS A 84 -0.23 -8.93 -2.54
C HIS A 84 -1.19 -7.76 -2.34
N ILE A 85 -0.74 -6.52 -2.56
CA ILE A 85 -1.55 -5.30 -2.37
C ILE A 85 -1.99 -4.70 -3.71
N ARG A 86 -3.24 -4.24 -3.76
CA ARG A 86 -3.79 -3.43 -4.85
C ARG A 86 -4.20 -2.05 -4.35
N VAL A 87 -4.21 -1.09 -5.26
CA VAL A 87 -4.81 0.23 -5.08
C VAL A 87 -5.88 0.38 -6.16
N GLY A 88 -7.15 0.42 -5.76
CA GLY A 88 -8.28 0.27 -6.69
C GLY A 88 -8.28 -1.12 -7.30
N LYS A 89 -8.25 -1.20 -8.63
CA LYS A 89 -8.19 -2.46 -9.38
C LYS A 89 -6.77 -2.90 -9.73
N GLN A 90 -5.77 -2.04 -9.51
CA GLN A 90 -4.41 -2.26 -9.98
C GLN A 90 -3.50 -2.79 -8.87
N ILE A 91 -2.75 -3.85 -9.16
CA ILE A 91 -1.70 -4.35 -8.27
C ILE A 91 -0.50 -3.40 -8.32
N VAL A 92 -0.04 -2.95 -7.16
CA VAL A 92 1.10 -2.04 -7.02
C VAL A 92 2.23 -2.75 -6.26
N ASN A 93 3.42 -2.80 -6.85
CA ASN A 93 4.60 -3.46 -6.28
C ASN A 93 5.68 -2.50 -5.76
N VAL A 94 5.40 -1.19 -5.76
CA VAL A 94 6.33 -0.13 -5.35
C VAL A 94 5.93 0.43 -3.98
N PRO A 95 6.70 0.17 -2.89
CA PRO A 95 6.36 0.65 -1.55
C PRO A 95 6.39 2.18 -1.40
N SER A 96 7.21 2.84 -2.22
CA SER A 96 7.36 4.30 -2.25
C SER A 96 6.27 5.04 -3.04
N PHE A 97 5.27 4.32 -3.54
CA PHE A 97 4.15 4.90 -4.26
C PHE A 97 3.41 5.91 -3.38
N MET A 98 3.24 7.15 -3.85
CA MET A 98 2.50 8.18 -3.13
C MET A 98 1.01 8.04 -3.41
N VAL A 99 0.24 7.70 -2.39
CA VAL A 99 -1.19 7.42 -2.54
C VAL A 99 -2.00 8.72 -2.45
N ARG A 100 -2.89 8.93 -3.41
CA ARG A 100 -3.88 10.02 -3.39
C ARG A 100 -4.97 9.77 -2.35
N ILE A 101 -5.61 10.83 -1.85
CA ILE A 101 -6.71 10.69 -0.87
C ILE A 101 -7.81 9.77 -1.42
N ASP A 102 -8.27 10.02 -2.65
CA ASP A 102 -9.35 9.24 -3.28
C ASP A 102 -9.01 7.75 -3.39
N SER A 103 -7.74 7.44 -3.67
CA SER A 103 -7.26 6.07 -3.83
C SER A 103 -7.02 5.35 -2.50
N GLN A 104 -6.87 6.10 -1.39
CA GLN A 104 -6.57 5.54 -0.08
C GLN A 104 -7.67 4.59 0.41
N LYS A 105 -8.95 4.92 0.16
CA LYS A 105 -10.10 4.07 0.51
C LYS A 105 -10.12 2.74 -0.23
N HIS A 106 -9.37 2.63 -1.33
CA HIS A 106 -9.38 1.49 -2.22
C HIS A 106 -8.08 0.67 -2.12
N ILE A 107 -7.36 0.77 -1.01
CA ILE A 107 -6.20 -0.08 -0.72
C ILE A 107 -6.73 -1.38 -0.10
N ASP A 108 -6.38 -2.51 -0.68
CA ASP A 108 -6.82 -3.82 -0.22
C ASP A 108 -5.86 -4.92 -0.72
N PHE A 109 -6.04 -6.16 -0.28
CA PHE A 109 -5.38 -7.30 -0.89
C PHE A 109 -5.84 -7.51 -2.33
N ALA A 110 -4.91 -7.94 -3.19
CA ALA A 110 -5.23 -8.31 -4.55
C ALA A 110 -6.13 -9.57 -4.57
N LEU A 111 -7.19 -9.58 -5.36
CA LEU A 111 -8.10 -10.74 -5.45
C LEU A 111 -7.38 -12.01 -5.93
N THR A 112 -6.34 -11.86 -6.74
CA THR A 112 -5.50 -12.96 -7.22
C THR A 112 -4.49 -13.45 -6.18
N SER A 113 -4.31 -12.70 -5.09
CA SER A 113 -3.41 -13.06 -3.99
C SER A 113 -4.04 -14.16 -3.14
N PRO A 114 -3.24 -15.09 -2.58
CA PRO A 114 -3.72 -16.02 -1.56
C PRO A 114 -4.44 -15.34 -0.38
N PHE A 115 -4.09 -14.09 -0.07
CA PHE A 115 -4.71 -13.29 0.99
C PHE A 115 -6.05 -12.65 0.59
N GLY A 116 -6.33 -12.51 -0.71
CA GLY A 116 -7.56 -11.91 -1.23
C GLY A 116 -8.56 -12.91 -1.80
N GLY A 117 -8.46 -14.19 -1.41
CA GLY A 117 -9.31 -15.27 -1.92
C GLY A 117 -8.77 -15.99 -3.17
N GLY A 118 -7.59 -15.62 -3.64
CA GLY A 118 -6.92 -16.27 -4.77
C GLY A 118 -6.33 -17.65 -4.42
N ARG A 119 -5.88 -18.37 -5.44
CA ARG A 119 -5.28 -19.70 -5.29
C ARG A 119 -4.07 -19.66 -4.33
N PHE A 120 -4.01 -20.62 -3.41
CA PHE A 120 -2.89 -20.73 -2.47
C PHE A 120 -1.52 -20.80 -3.17
N GLY A 121 -0.50 -20.24 -2.52
CA GLY A 121 0.88 -20.24 -3.00
C GLY A 121 1.49 -21.65 -3.11
N ARG A 122 2.60 -21.75 -3.86
CA ARG A 122 3.26 -23.02 -4.19
C ARG A 122 3.50 -23.92 -2.97
N VAL A 123 4.07 -23.36 -1.90
CA VAL A 123 4.44 -24.12 -0.69
C VAL A 123 3.20 -24.69 -0.01
N LYS A 124 2.18 -23.86 0.25
CA LYS A 124 0.92 -24.32 0.85
C LYS A 124 0.23 -25.39 0.00
N ARG A 125 0.22 -25.26 -1.33
CA ARG A 125 -0.31 -26.31 -2.22
C ARG A 125 0.48 -27.62 -2.13
N LYS A 126 1.81 -27.56 -2.08
CA LYS A 126 2.66 -28.75 -1.92
C LYS A 126 2.39 -29.47 -0.59
N HIS A 127 2.23 -28.71 0.50
CA HIS A 127 1.90 -29.29 1.81
C HIS A 127 0.49 -29.91 1.85
N LEU A 128 -0.52 -29.25 1.27
CA LEU A 128 -1.86 -29.82 1.16
C LEU A 128 -1.84 -31.13 0.36
N ALA A 129 -1.20 -31.14 -0.82
CA ALA A 129 -1.08 -32.35 -1.62
C ALA A 129 -0.32 -33.48 -0.91
N ALA A 130 0.70 -33.17 -0.10
CA ALA A 130 1.40 -34.16 0.71
C ALA A 130 0.52 -34.70 1.84
N LYS A 131 -0.31 -33.85 2.47
CA LYS A 131 -1.28 -34.26 3.49
C LYS A 131 -2.34 -35.19 2.90
N ASP A 132 -2.91 -34.82 1.75
CA ASP A 132 -3.93 -35.62 1.07
C ASP A 132 -3.39 -37.01 0.66
N LYS A 133 -2.12 -37.08 0.23
CA LYS A 133 -1.45 -38.37 -0.06
C LYS A 133 -1.24 -39.22 1.18
N LYS A 134 -0.87 -38.61 2.31
CA LYS A 134 -0.70 -39.32 3.59
C LYS A 134 -2.04 -39.86 4.11
N GLU A 135 -3.11 -39.07 4.01
CA GLU A 135 -4.46 -39.49 4.42
C GLU A 135 -5.01 -40.60 3.52
N LYS A 136 -4.72 -40.58 2.21
CA LYS A 136 -5.13 -41.65 1.28
C LYS A 136 -4.24 -42.90 1.34
N GLY A 137 -2.99 -42.77 1.79
CA GLY A 137 -2.03 -43.88 1.92
C GLY A 137 -2.05 -44.59 3.28
N GLY A 138 -2.84 -44.13 4.25
CA GLY A 138 -2.97 -44.75 5.58
C GLY A 138 -4.09 -45.79 5.71
N GLY A 139 -4.55 -46.36 4.59
CA GLY A 139 -5.70 -47.28 4.52
C GLY A 139 -5.37 -48.73 4.14
N GLY A 140 -4.12 -49.16 4.26
CA GLY A 140 -3.73 -50.54 4.03
C GLY A 140 -2.35 -50.77 4.59
N ASP A 141 -2.29 -51.28 5.82
CA ASP A 141 -1.24 -52.13 6.39
C ASP A 141 -1.60 -52.40 7.87
N ASP A 142 -2.80 -52.94 8.12
CA ASP A 142 -3.14 -53.63 9.37
C ASP A 142 -4.14 -54.75 9.08
N ALA A 143 -3.72 -55.71 8.26
CA ALA A 143 -4.44 -56.96 8.06
C ALA A 143 -3.45 -58.08 7.78
N GLY A 144 -3.17 -58.86 8.83
CA GLY A 144 -2.74 -60.25 8.72
C GLY A 144 -1.25 -60.50 8.89
N GLU A 145 -0.84 -60.86 10.11
CA GLU A 145 -0.07 -62.09 10.34
C GLU A 145 -0.08 -62.41 11.85
N ASP A 146 -1.25 -62.83 12.35
CA ASP A 146 -1.32 -63.87 13.37
C ASP A 146 -1.52 -65.20 12.62
N ALA A 147 -0.47 -66.01 12.45
CA ALA A 147 -0.59 -67.44 12.13
C ALA A 147 0.72 -68.22 12.41
N GLU A 148 0.67 -68.96 13.52
CA GLU A 148 1.27 -70.28 13.78
C GLU A 148 2.80 -70.54 13.81
N ALA A 149 3.14 -71.22 14.91
CA ALA A 149 4.14 -72.29 15.13
C ALA A 149 5.61 -71.89 15.41
#